data_AF-A0A4U8Z7D1-F1
#
_entry.id   AF-A0A4U8Z7D1-F1
#
_cell.length_a   1.000
_cell.length_b   1.000
_cell.length_c   1.000
_cell.angle_alpha   90.00
_cell.angle_beta   90.00
_cell.angle_gamma   90.00
#
_symmetry.space_group_name_H-M   'P 1'
#
loop_
_entity.id
_entity.type
_entity.pdbx_description
1 polymer ?
#
loop_
_entity_poly.entity_id
_entity_poly.type
_entity_poly.pdbx_seq_one_letter_code
_entity_poly.pdbx_strand_id
1 'polypeptide(L)'
;MMQQAGRLIVAMLLAGFASLPLSLAGPAFAQAKPGLQDMLFDDPDAPVAGNPRGDITIVAFLDYNCPFCRRSTADLDRYVASDPNIRVVYKDWPILAPSSVVAARVALAAKWQDKYVEVHNALMRMKGRPATQNEINQAVHAAGADIDRLNRDLEAHADEIAALLKRNLAEADALQLEGTPVFLIGPFKEPQALDFEGFKQVVSDARDYLKSKPAAGRRRKIAWLIQGAAPLRAGGCRQSCNFILKFITLAREGNGLMNNTSNRREALMLMGAASGLGLAAMGSAPVEAEAAAGNTPARARRNDAARIWRAARKGAATA
;
A
#
# COMPACT_ATOMS: atom_id res chain seq x y z
N MET A 1 -46.63 20.71 -58.32
CA MET A 1 -45.49 21.59 -58.00
C MET A 1 -45.40 21.83 -56.49
N MET A 2 -45.11 20.78 -55.70
CA MET A 2 -44.95 20.89 -54.23
C MET A 2 -43.87 19.91 -53.79
N GLN A 3 -42.61 20.37 -53.77
CA GLN A 3 -41.51 19.72 -53.05
C GLN A 3 -40.28 20.66 -53.01
N GLN A 4 -40.41 21.77 -52.27
CA GLN A 4 -39.28 22.60 -51.84
C GLN A 4 -39.59 23.19 -50.46
N ALA A 5 -39.38 22.40 -49.40
CA ALA A 5 -39.28 22.89 -48.02
C ALA A 5 -38.88 21.72 -47.12
N GLY A 6 -37.57 21.45 -47.00
CA GLY A 6 -37.11 20.34 -46.16
C GLY A 6 -35.59 20.22 -46.09
N ARG A 7 -34.88 21.35 -46.14
CA ARG A 7 -33.43 21.41 -45.98
C ARG A 7 -33.09 22.70 -45.27
N LEU A 8 -33.26 22.71 -43.96
CA LEU A 8 -32.71 23.64 -42.97
C LEU A 8 -33.38 23.23 -41.65
N ILE A 9 -32.64 23.18 -40.54
CA ILE A 9 -33.07 22.68 -39.20
C ILE A 9 -32.86 21.17 -38.99
N VAL A 10 -31.61 20.67 -39.02
CA VAL A 10 -31.05 19.73 -38.01
C VAL A 10 -29.51 19.86 -38.08
N ALA A 11 -28.96 21.00 -37.64
CA ALA A 11 -27.51 21.23 -37.63
C ALA A 11 -26.98 21.76 -36.28
N MET A 12 -27.72 21.60 -35.18
CA MET A 12 -27.33 22.17 -33.88
C MET A 12 -27.81 21.33 -32.68
N LEU A 13 -27.61 20.01 -32.69
CA LEU A 13 -27.68 19.24 -31.44
C LEU A 13 -26.60 18.15 -31.46
N LEU A 14 -25.77 18.15 -30.41
CA LEU A 14 -24.79 17.14 -30.00
C LEU A 14 -23.31 17.34 -30.39
N ALA A 15 -22.86 18.59 -30.61
CA ALA A 15 -21.47 18.97 -30.33
C ALA A 15 -21.31 19.25 -28.82
N GLY A 16 -21.30 18.19 -28.01
CA GLY A 16 -21.27 18.33 -26.55
C GLY A 16 -20.99 17.06 -25.76
N PHE A 17 -20.39 16.04 -26.38
CA PHE A 17 -19.62 15.07 -25.60
C PHE A 17 -18.27 15.72 -25.32
N ALA A 18 -18.27 16.65 -24.37
CA ALA A 18 -17.04 17.06 -23.72
C ALA A 18 -16.42 15.77 -23.17
N SER A 19 -15.30 15.40 -23.78
CA SER A 19 -14.39 14.36 -23.35
C SER A 19 -14.04 14.63 -21.88
N LEU A 20 -14.80 14.03 -20.97
CA LEU A 20 -14.40 13.92 -19.59
C LEU A 20 -13.08 13.15 -19.60
N PRO A 21 -11.95 13.74 -19.18
CA PRO A 21 -10.73 12.97 -19.07
C PRO A 21 -10.98 11.87 -18.05
N LEU A 22 -10.81 10.62 -18.47
CA LEU A 22 -11.00 9.41 -17.67
C LEU A 22 -9.94 9.25 -16.55
N SER A 23 -9.25 10.32 -16.17
CA SER A 23 -8.15 10.26 -15.21
C SER A 23 -8.53 10.97 -13.92
N LEU A 24 -9.30 10.27 -13.09
CA LEU A 24 -9.37 10.53 -11.66
C LEU A 24 -9.13 9.22 -10.89
N ALA A 25 -8.05 8.52 -11.22
CA ALA A 25 -7.38 7.70 -10.22
C ALA A 25 -6.65 8.67 -9.28
N GLY A 26 -7.36 9.16 -8.25
CA GLY A 26 -6.73 9.91 -7.17
C GLY A 26 -5.74 9.02 -6.39
N PRO A 27 -4.98 9.58 -5.44
CA PRO A 27 -4.06 8.85 -4.57
C PRO A 27 -4.82 7.86 -3.67
N ALA A 28 -5.15 6.69 -4.21
CA ALA A 28 -6.09 5.74 -3.64
C ALA A 28 -5.55 5.03 -2.40
N PHE A 29 -4.23 5.07 -2.18
CA PHE A 29 -3.58 4.33 -1.08
C PHE A 29 -2.97 5.20 0.03
N ALA A 30 -2.89 6.52 -0.16
CA ALA A 30 -2.28 7.43 0.81
C ALA A 30 -2.99 7.50 2.18
N GLN A 31 -4.18 6.90 2.33
CA GLN A 31 -5.00 6.88 3.55
C GLN A 31 -4.92 5.55 4.34
N ALA A 32 -4.03 4.62 3.99
CA ALA A 32 -3.85 3.41 4.78
C ALA A 32 -3.44 3.71 6.23
N LYS A 33 -3.88 2.83 7.15
CA LYS A 33 -3.57 2.93 8.58
C LYS A 33 -2.06 3.14 8.79
N PRO A 34 -1.64 4.08 9.67
CA PRO A 34 -0.24 4.21 10.08
C PRO A 34 0.27 2.84 10.55
N GLY A 35 1.40 2.36 10.00
CA GLY A 35 1.94 1.01 10.22
C GLY A 35 1.66 -0.01 9.10
N LEU A 36 0.53 0.08 8.38
CA LEU A 36 0.32 -0.75 7.19
C LEU A 36 1.19 -0.26 6.02
N GLN A 37 1.33 1.07 5.89
CA GLN A 37 2.19 1.66 4.86
C GLN A 37 3.66 1.25 5.08
N ASP A 38 4.15 1.36 6.33
CA ASP A 38 5.52 0.96 6.68
C ASP A 38 5.78 -0.51 6.32
N MET A 39 4.85 -1.41 6.60
CA MET A 39 5.00 -2.83 6.22
C MET A 39 4.88 -3.09 4.71
N LEU A 40 4.18 -2.25 3.96
CA LEU A 40 4.09 -2.43 2.51
C LEU A 40 5.37 -2.01 1.80
N PHE A 41 5.96 -0.89 2.23
CA PHE A 41 7.10 -0.28 1.56
C PHE A 41 8.44 -0.66 2.19
N ASP A 42 8.51 -0.86 3.52
CA ASP A 42 9.76 -0.98 4.28
C ASP A 42 9.84 -2.30 5.09
N ASP A 43 9.16 -3.35 4.61
CA ASP A 43 9.31 -4.70 5.17
C ASP A 43 10.75 -5.21 5.00
N PRO A 44 11.49 -5.49 6.09
CA PRO A 44 12.88 -5.91 6.02
C PRO A 44 13.05 -7.31 5.42
N ASP A 45 12.02 -8.16 5.44
CA ASP A 45 12.11 -9.50 4.85
C ASP A 45 11.67 -9.53 3.39
N ALA A 46 10.99 -8.47 2.91
CA ALA A 46 10.48 -8.41 1.56
C ALA A 46 11.66 -8.19 0.57
N PRO A 47 11.74 -8.97 -0.51
CA PRO A 47 12.78 -8.79 -1.50
C PRO A 47 12.71 -7.42 -2.18
N VAL A 48 13.87 -6.77 -2.30
CA VAL A 48 14.02 -5.44 -2.91
C VAL A 48 14.89 -5.55 -4.15
N ALA A 49 14.51 -4.85 -5.23
CA ALA A 49 15.30 -4.69 -6.44
C ALA A 49 15.35 -3.22 -6.90
N GLY A 50 16.07 -2.97 -7.99
CA GLY A 50 16.34 -1.63 -8.48
C GLY A 50 17.28 -0.88 -7.54
N ASN A 51 17.00 0.39 -7.29
CA ASN A 51 17.75 1.22 -6.36
C ASN A 51 17.09 1.20 -4.97
N PRO A 52 17.73 0.65 -3.92
CA PRO A 52 17.18 0.64 -2.56
C PRO A 52 16.93 2.03 -1.96
N ARG A 53 17.47 3.09 -2.56
CA ARG A 53 17.26 4.50 -2.20
C ARG A 53 16.52 5.28 -3.28
N GLY A 54 15.74 4.59 -4.10
CA GLY A 54 14.92 5.21 -5.15
C GLY A 54 13.95 6.27 -4.61
N ASP A 55 13.66 7.27 -5.44
CA ASP A 55 12.72 8.34 -5.10
C ASP A 55 11.25 7.88 -5.15
N ILE A 56 10.99 6.84 -5.95
CA ILE A 56 9.70 6.17 -6.05
C ILE A 56 9.88 4.69 -5.73
N THR A 57 9.03 4.18 -4.83
CA THR A 57 8.90 2.74 -4.57
C THR A 57 7.69 2.18 -5.30
N ILE A 58 7.90 1.08 -6.01
CA ILE A 58 6.88 0.23 -6.63
C ILE A 58 6.76 -1.04 -5.78
N VAL A 59 5.62 -1.24 -5.14
CA VAL A 59 5.30 -2.51 -4.46
C VAL A 59 4.49 -3.38 -5.42
N ALA A 60 4.99 -4.57 -5.74
CA ALA A 60 4.39 -5.46 -6.74
C ALA A 60 3.83 -6.73 -6.09
N PHE A 61 2.51 -6.88 -6.10
CA PHE A 61 1.82 -8.11 -5.68
C PHE A 61 1.64 -9.04 -6.88
N LEU A 62 2.33 -10.19 -6.86
CA LEU A 62 2.49 -11.04 -8.05
C LEU A 62 2.27 -12.53 -7.73
N ASP A 63 1.87 -13.28 -8.76
CA ASP A 63 1.77 -14.75 -8.75
C ASP A 63 2.45 -15.32 -10.01
N TYR A 64 3.37 -16.28 -9.84
CA TYR A 64 4.14 -16.88 -10.95
C TYR A 64 3.30 -17.64 -11.98
N ASN A 65 2.05 -18.01 -11.67
CA ASN A 65 1.12 -18.61 -12.63
C ASN A 65 0.20 -17.58 -13.31
N CYS A 66 0.25 -16.31 -12.91
CA CYS A 66 -0.60 -15.28 -13.50
C CYS A 66 -0.04 -14.82 -14.87
N PRO A 67 -0.81 -14.95 -15.97
CA PRO A 67 -0.34 -14.55 -17.30
C PRO A 67 -0.10 -13.03 -17.41
N PHE A 68 -0.88 -12.23 -16.69
CA PHE A 68 -0.75 -10.78 -16.65
C PHE A 68 0.49 -10.36 -15.84
N CYS A 69 0.81 -11.05 -14.74
CA CYS A 69 2.06 -10.83 -14.00
C CYS A 69 3.26 -11.07 -14.92
N ARG A 70 3.32 -12.21 -15.61
CA ARG A 70 4.46 -12.54 -16.50
C ARG A 70 4.73 -11.48 -17.57
N ARG A 71 3.68 -10.88 -18.14
CA ARG A 71 3.82 -9.76 -19.10
C ARG A 71 4.30 -8.49 -18.39
N SER A 72 3.60 -8.09 -17.34
CA SER A 72 3.85 -6.81 -16.67
C SER A 72 5.21 -6.78 -15.96
N THR A 73 5.70 -7.89 -15.40
CA THR A 73 7.05 -7.97 -14.82
C THR A 73 8.13 -7.75 -15.87
N ALA A 74 7.97 -8.27 -17.09
CA ALA A 74 8.95 -8.05 -18.16
C ALA A 74 9.03 -6.56 -18.56
N ASP A 75 7.89 -5.85 -18.56
CA ASP A 75 7.86 -4.42 -18.81
C ASP A 75 8.34 -3.59 -17.61
N LEU A 76 8.06 -4.02 -16.38
CA LEU A 76 8.60 -3.44 -15.16
C LEU A 76 10.13 -3.51 -15.14
N ASP A 77 10.72 -4.67 -15.45
CA ASP A 77 12.17 -4.86 -15.52
C ASP A 77 12.80 -3.88 -16.52
N ARG A 78 12.20 -3.74 -17.71
CA ARG A 78 12.66 -2.81 -18.74
C ARG A 78 12.56 -1.36 -18.27
N TYR A 79 11.48 -1.02 -17.58
CA TYR A 79 11.27 0.33 -17.07
C TYR A 79 12.26 0.69 -15.95
N VAL A 80 12.43 -0.20 -14.96
CA VAL A 80 13.39 -0.04 -13.87
C VAL A 80 14.82 0.08 -14.39
N ALA A 81 15.18 -0.66 -15.45
CA ALA A 81 16.48 -0.51 -16.12
C ALA A 81 16.66 0.87 -16.79
N SER A 82 15.58 1.53 -17.20
CA SER A 82 15.60 2.87 -17.81
C SER A 82 15.59 4.01 -16.79
N ASP A 83 15.16 3.75 -15.55
CA ASP A 83 15.07 4.75 -14.48
C ASP A 83 15.77 4.25 -13.20
N PRO A 84 17.01 4.68 -12.95
CA PRO A 84 17.81 4.21 -11.81
C PRO A 84 17.34 4.76 -10.47
N ASN A 85 16.28 5.57 -10.42
CA ASN A 85 15.71 6.09 -9.17
C ASN A 85 14.51 5.26 -8.71
N ILE A 86 14.23 4.11 -9.33
CA ILE A 86 13.12 3.24 -8.91
C ILE A 86 13.59 2.19 -7.92
N ARG A 87 12.86 2.09 -6.81
CA ARG A 87 12.93 0.97 -5.88
C ARG A 87 11.77 0.02 -6.16
N VAL A 88 12.02 -1.28 -6.20
CA VAL A 88 10.96 -2.30 -6.33
C VAL A 88 10.93 -3.16 -5.09
N VAL A 89 9.75 -3.36 -4.51
CA VAL A 89 9.50 -4.29 -3.40
C VAL A 89 8.56 -5.38 -3.90
N TYR A 90 9.00 -6.63 -3.83
CA TYR A 90 8.18 -7.75 -4.28
C TYR A 90 7.35 -8.33 -3.12
N LYS A 91 6.06 -8.52 -3.39
CA LYS A 91 5.10 -9.17 -2.51
C LYS A 91 4.59 -10.42 -3.21
N ASP A 92 5.36 -11.51 -3.09
CA ASP A 92 4.95 -12.82 -3.58
C ASP A 92 3.60 -13.21 -2.96
N TRP A 93 2.57 -13.30 -3.79
CA TRP A 93 1.18 -13.53 -3.38
C TRP A 93 0.56 -14.69 -4.16
N PRO A 94 0.90 -15.94 -3.80
CA PRO A 94 0.48 -17.13 -4.53
C PRO A 94 -0.97 -17.52 -4.24
N ILE A 95 -1.89 -17.19 -5.14
CA ILE A 95 -3.34 -17.37 -5.00
C ILE A 95 -3.99 -18.17 -6.12
N LEU A 96 -3.26 -18.55 -7.18
CA LEU A 96 -3.84 -19.16 -8.37
C LEU A 96 -3.77 -20.69 -8.40
N ALA A 97 -2.64 -21.28 -8.00
CA ALA A 97 -2.45 -22.73 -8.05
C ALA A 97 -1.52 -23.23 -6.94
N PRO A 98 -1.55 -24.53 -6.60
CA PRO A 98 -0.60 -25.12 -5.67
C PRO A 98 0.86 -24.87 -6.07
N SER A 99 1.17 -24.93 -7.38
CA SER A 99 2.51 -24.61 -7.87
C SER A 99 2.87 -23.12 -7.76
N SER A 100 1.90 -22.21 -7.58
CA SER A 100 2.20 -20.80 -7.26
C SER A 100 2.90 -20.71 -5.91
N VAL A 101 2.42 -21.47 -4.91
CA VAL A 101 3.04 -21.50 -3.58
C VAL A 101 4.43 -22.10 -3.66
N VAL A 102 4.61 -23.19 -4.43
CA VAL A 102 5.93 -23.81 -4.62
C VAL A 102 6.90 -22.83 -5.26
N ALA A 103 6.52 -22.19 -6.37
CA ALA A 103 7.35 -21.21 -7.06
C ALA A 103 7.70 -20.01 -6.17
N ALA A 104 6.75 -19.50 -5.39
CA ALA A 104 7.00 -18.40 -4.45
C ALA A 104 7.97 -18.79 -3.32
N ARG A 105 7.83 -20.00 -2.76
CA ARG A 105 8.79 -20.50 -1.77
C ARG A 105 10.19 -20.62 -2.36
N VAL A 106 10.31 -21.15 -3.57
CA VAL A 106 11.58 -21.28 -4.30
C VAL A 106 12.22 -19.93 -4.58
N ALA A 107 11.44 -18.94 -5.05
CA ALA A 107 11.94 -17.59 -5.25
C ALA A 107 12.48 -16.99 -3.95
N LEU A 108 11.72 -17.08 -2.86
CA LEU A 108 12.13 -16.57 -1.55
C LEU A 108 13.35 -17.31 -1.00
N ALA A 109 13.46 -18.62 -1.21
CA ALA A 109 14.65 -19.39 -0.84
C ALA A 109 15.93 -18.91 -1.56
N ALA A 110 15.81 -18.37 -2.76
CA ALA A 110 16.96 -17.85 -3.48
C ALA A 110 17.55 -16.58 -2.83
N LYS A 111 16.87 -15.92 -1.89
CA LYS A 111 17.40 -14.74 -1.20
C LYS A 111 18.66 -15.06 -0.37
N TRP A 112 18.76 -16.26 0.20
CA TRP A 112 19.95 -16.69 0.94
C TRP A 112 21.17 -16.92 0.05
N GLN A 113 20.99 -16.90 -1.27
CA GLN A 113 22.06 -16.92 -2.26
C GLN A 113 22.24 -15.57 -2.95
N ASP A 114 21.56 -14.51 -2.50
CA ASP A 114 21.49 -13.20 -3.16
C ASP A 114 20.96 -13.28 -4.61
N LYS A 115 20.11 -14.28 -4.90
CA LYS A 115 19.60 -14.59 -6.25
C LYS A 115 18.08 -14.49 -6.39
N TYR A 116 17.43 -13.79 -5.46
CA TYR A 116 15.97 -13.63 -5.52
C TYR A 116 15.52 -13.07 -6.87
N VAL A 117 16.15 -11.98 -7.34
CA VAL A 117 15.72 -11.26 -8.55
C VAL A 117 15.91 -12.12 -9.80
N GLU A 118 17.03 -12.83 -9.90
CA GLU A 118 17.35 -13.72 -11.00
C GLU A 118 16.36 -14.89 -11.07
N VAL A 119 16.09 -15.52 -9.92
CA VAL A 119 15.13 -16.63 -9.83
C VAL A 119 13.70 -16.13 -10.08
N HIS A 120 13.31 -14.99 -9.50
CA HIS A 120 12.02 -14.34 -9.75
C HIS A 120 11.79 -14.13 -11.26
N ASN A 121 12.77 -13.52 -11.93
CA ASN A 121 12.72 -13.23 -13.36
C ASN A 121 12.66 -14.50 -14.22
N ALA A 122 13.42 -15.54 -13.85
CA ALA A 122 13.37 -16.82 -14.54
C ALA A 122 12.00 -17.50 -14.37
N LEU A 123 11.43 -17.49 -13.16
CA LEU A 123 10.11 -18.04 -12.89
C LEU A 123 9.00 -17.29 -13.64
N MET A 124 9.08 -15.95 -13.73
CA MET A 124 8.13 -15.13 -14.49
C MET A 124 8.23 -15.38 -16.01
N ARG A 125 9.35 -15.91 -16.51
CA ARG A 125 9.53 -16.25 -17.94
C ARG A 125 9.10 -17.68 -18.28
N MET A 126 8.71 -18.50 -17.31
CA MET A 126 8.21 -19.85 -17.56
C MET A 126 7.02 -19.82 -18.53
N LYS A 127 6.89 -20.86 -19.36
CA LYS A 127 5.77 -21.01 -20.32
C LYS A 127 4.64 -21.85 -19.75
N GLY A 128 4.92 -22.92 -19.00
CA GLY A 128 3.90 -23.78 -18.39
C GLY A 128 2.96 -23.06 -17.43
N ARG A 129 1.69 -23.50 -17.45
CA ARG A 129 0.59 -22.98 -16.63
C ARG A 129 -0.42 -24.11 -16.35
N PRO A 130 -0.59 -24.54 -15.10
CA PRO A 130 0.26 -24.23 -13.95
C PRO A 130 1.71 -24.69 -14.18
N ALA A 131 2.68 -23.98 -13.62
CA ALA A 131 4.09 -24.38 -13.68
C ALA A 131 4.27 -25.78 -13.05
N THR A 132 5.01 -26.65 -13.73
CA THR A 132 5.39 -27.97 -13.21
C THR A 132 6.65 -27.84 -12.33
N GLN A 133 6.89 -28.84 -11.47
CA GLN A 133 8.11 -28.86 -10.65
C GLN A 133 9.39 -28.84 -11.50
N ASN A 134 9.38 -29.56 -12.62
CA ASN A 134 10.53 -29.59 -13.53
C ASN A 134 10.80 -28.20 -14.16
N GLU A 135 9.75 -27.48 -14.58
CA GLU A 135 9.91 -26.11 -15.11
C GLU A 135 10.44 -25.13 -14.05
N ILE A 136 9.97 -25.25 -12.80
CA ILE A 136 10.49 -24.46 -11.68
C ILE A 136 11.98 -24.74 -11.47
N ASN A 137 12.39 -26.01 -11.43
CA ASN A 137 13.79 -26.40 -11.25
C ASN A 137 14.67 -25.91 -12.43
N GLN A 138 14.16 -25.99 -13.67
CA GLN A 138 14.85 -25.47 -14.85
C GLN A 138 15.02 -23.95 -14.80
N ALA A 139 14.01 -23.22 -14.33
CA ALA A 139 14.09 -21.76 -14.16
C ALA A 139 15.13 -21.38 -13.09
N VAL A 140 15.15 -22.08 -11.95
CA VAL A 140 16.16 -21.89 -10.89
C VAL A 140 17.57 -22.14 -11.41
N HIS A 141 17.77 -23.23 -12.14
CA HIS A 141 19.05 -23.55 -12.77
C HIS A 141 19.48 -22.47 -13.76
N ALA A 142 18.56 -22.00 -14.61
CA ALA A 142 18.83 -20.95 -15.60
C ALA A 142 19.15 -19.59 -14.96
N ALA A 143 18.63 -19.32 -13.77
CA ALA A 143 19.00 -18.18 -12.93
C ALA A 143 20.38 -18.34 -12.25
N GLY A 144 21.02 -19.49 -12.41
CA GLY A 144 22.34 -19.81 -11.84
C GLY A 144 22.31 -20.08 -10.34
N ALA A 145 21.15 -20.28 -9.72
CA ALA A 145 21.08 -20.66 -8.31
C ALA A 145 21.53 -22.11 -8.11
N ASP A 146 22.23 -22.35 -7.00
CA ASP A 146 22.61 -23.71 -6.59
C ASP A 146 21.35 -24.38 -6.03
N ILE A 147 20.84 -25.39 -6.76
CA ILE A 147 19.60 -26.08 -6.42
C ILE A 147 19.73 -26.84 -5.10
N ASP A 148 20.87 -27.48 -4.85
CA ASP A 148 21.06 -28.26 -3.63
C ASP A 148 21.11 -27.36 -2.41
N ARG A 149 21.79 -26.21 -2.53
CA ARG A 149 21.75 -25.17 -1.51
C ARG A 149 20.35 -24.60 -1.35
N LEU A 150 19.63 -24.33 -2.44
CA LEU A 150 18.27 -23.79 -2.41
C LEU A 150 17.31 -24.75 -1.69
N ASN A 151 17.44 -26.06 -1.92
CA ASN A 151 16.65 -27.07 -1.24
C ASN A 151 16.94 -27.09 0.28
N ARG A 152 18.20 -26.95 0.69
CA ARG A 152 18.55 -26.80 2.10
C ARG A 152 17.98 -25.51 2.70
N ASP A 153 18.07 -24.40 1.98
CA ASP A 153 17.55 -23.11 2.44
C ASP A 153 16.00 -23.14 2.55
N LEU A 154 15.32 -23.85 1.63
CA LEU A 154 13.86 -24.09 1.69
C LEU A 154 13.42 -24.82 2.96
N GLU A 155 14.23 -25.75 3.44
CA GLU A 155 13.99 -26.50 4.68
C GLU A 155 14.37 -25.68 5.91
N ALA A 156 15.59 -25.13 5.92
CA ALA A 156 16.14 -24.38 7.04
C ALA A 156 15.33 -23.12 7.37
N HIS A 157 14.75 -22.47 6.36
CA HIS A 157 14.01 -21.21 6.49
C HIS A 157 12.52 -21.36 6.18
N ALA A 158 11.97 -22.58 6.26
CA ALA A 158 10.58 -22.85 5.92
C ALA A 158 9.58 -21.95 6.65
N ASP A 159 9.81 -21.70 7.95
CA ASP A 159 8.93 -20.88 8.79
C ASP A 159 9.02 -19.39 8.44
N GLU A 160 10.21 -18.88 8.14
CA GLU A 160 10.44 -17.48 7.72
C GLU A 160 9.76 -17.20 6.36
N ILE A 161 9.92 -18.13 5.40
CA ILE A 161 9.24 -18.07 4.10
C ILE A 161 7.72 -18.11 4.28
N ALA A 162 7.21 -19.03 5.11
CA ALA A 162 5.78 -19.17 5.36
C ALA A 162 5.20 -17.92 6.05
N ALA A 163 5.93 -17.32 6.99
CA ALA A 163 5.54 -16.10 7.69
C ALA A 163 5.45 -14.90 6.74
N LEU A 164 6.43 -14.71 5.85
CA LEU A 164 6.42 -13.65 4.86
C LEU A 164 5.24 -13.80 3.87
N LEU A 165 5.03 -15.00 3.32
CA LEU A 165 3.92 -15.22 2.39
C LEU A 165 2.54 -15.05 3.07
N LYS A 166 2.40 -15.46 4.34
CA LYS A 166 1.18 -15.21 5.13
C LYS A 166 0.97 -13.71 5.37
N ARG A 167 2.05 -12.96 5.60
CA ARG A 167 2.01 -11.50 5.77
C ARG A 167 1.60 -10.80 4.48
N ASN A 168 2.18 -11.16 3.33
CA ASN A 168 1.78 -10.65 2.03
C ASN A 168 0.29 -10.89 1.75
N LEU A 169 -0.24 -12.08 2.10
CA LEU A 169 -1.68 -12.37 2.00
C LEU A 169 -2.51 -11.47 2.92
N ALA A 170 -2.08 -11.23 4.16
CA ALA A 170 -2.79 -10.37 5.10
C ALA A 170 -2.78 -8.90 4.66
N GLU A 171 -1.68 -8.43 4.08
CA GLU A 171 -1.55 -7.11 3.47
C GLU A 171 -2.52 -6.98 2.27
N ALA A 172 -2.51 -7.95 1.35
CA ALA A 172 -3.43 -7.97 0.22
C ALA A 172 -4.91 -7.98 0.65
N ASP A 173 -5.26 -8.73 1.70
CA ASP A 173 -6.59 -8.73 2.31
C ASP A 173 -6.95 -7.35 2.90
N ALA A 174 -6.03 -6.72 3.63
CA ALA A 174 -6.22 -5.40 4.22
C ALA A 174 -6.40 -4.31 3.15
N LEU A 175 -5.76 -4.48 2.00
CA LEU A 175 -5.88 -3.64 0.81
C LEU A 175 -7.10 -3.96 -0.07
N GLN A 176 -7.85 -5.02 0.29
CA GLN A 176 -8.97 -5.56 -0.47
C GLN A 176 -8.59 -5.88 -1.92
N LEU A 177 -7.39 -6.40 -2.14
CA LEU A 177 -6.97 -6.83 -3.48
C LEU A 177 -7.79 -8.05 -3.93
N GLU A 178 -8.15 -8.08 -5.21
CA GLU A 178 -9.03 -9.10 -5.76
C GLU A 178 -8.31 -10.09 -6.69
N GLY A 179 -7.09 -9.78 -7.11
CA GLY A 179 -6.29 -10.62 -7.99
C GLY A 179 -4.91 -10.04 -8.23
N THR A 180 -4.13 -10.70 -9.10
CA THR A 180 -2.79 -10.28 -9.49
C THR A 180 -2.72 -9.97 -11.00
N PRO A 181 -1.88 -9.03 -11.46
CA PRO A 181 -0.97 -8.20 -10.67
C PRO A 181 -1.67 -6.99 -10.02
N VAL A 182 -1.08 -6.48 -8.94
CA VAL A 182 -1.39 -5.15 -8.40
C VAL A 182 -0.08 -4.43 -8.13
N PHE A 183 0.00 -3.16 -8.53
CA PHE A 183 1.15 -2.30 -8.26
C PHE A 183 0.75 -1.13 -7.37
N LEU A 184 1.50 -0.90 -6.29
CA LEU A 184 1.41 0.34 -5.52
C LEU A 184 2.60 1.21 -5.93
N ILE A 185 2.34 2.36 -6.55
CA ILE A 185 3.36 3.24 -7.11
C ILE A 185 3.24 4.60 -6.41
N GLY A 186 4.09 4.82 -5.42
CA GLY A 186 3.92 5.95 -4.50
C GLY A 186 2.51 5.94 -3.87
N PRO A 187 1.68 6.97 -4.09
CA PRO A 187 0.33 7.05 -3.54
C PRO A 187 -0.74 6.32 -4.37
N PHE A 188 -0.39 5.83 -5.57
CA PHE A 188 -1.33 5.25 -6.53
C PHE A 188 -1.41 3.72 -6.37
N LYS A 189 -2.61 3.17 -6.60
CA LYS A 189 -2.87 1.74 -6.63
C LYS A 189 -3.37 1.38 -8.03
N GLU A 190 -2.61 0.56 -8.73
CA GLU A 190 -2.91 0.08 -10.08
C GLU A 190 -3.28 -1.40 -10.02
N PRO A 191 -4.58 -1.75 -10.00
CA PRO A 191 -5.05 -3.13 -9.86
C PRO A 191 -5.08 -3.89 -11.20
N GLN A 192 -4.16 -3.56 -12.10
CA GLN A 192 -4.11 -4.08 -13.47
C GLN A 192 -2.66 -4.24 -13.93
N ALA A 193 -2.47 -5.02 -14.99
CA ALA A 193 -1.17 -5.09 -15.66
C ALA A 193 -0.84 -3.74 -16.30
N LEU A 194 0.39 -3.29 -16.11
CA LEU A 194 0.96 -2.15 -16.80
C LEU A 194 2.00 -2.64 -17.82
N ASP A 195 2.07 -1.97 -18.95
CA ASP A 195 3.19 -2.05 -19.88
C ASP A 195 4.24 -0.98 -19.55
N PHE A 196 5.28 -0.88 -20.38
CA PHE A 196 6.39 0.05 -20.15
C PHE A 196 5.92 1.52 -20.05
N GLU A 197 5.05 1.96 -20.95
CA GLU A 197 4.56 3.35 -20.93
C GLU A 197 3.58 3.58 -19.77
N GLY A 198 2.79 2.57 -19.39
CA GLY A 198 1.96 2.61 -18.20
C GLY A 198 2.77 2.84 -16.92
N PHE A 199 3.85 2.08 -16.71
CA PHE A 199 4.75 2.32 -15.56
C PHE A 199 5.35 3.72 -15.57
N LYS A 200 5.86 4.15 -16.73
CA LYS A 200 6.45 5.49 -16.89
C LYS A 200 5.46 6.60 -16.57
N GLN A 201 4.22 6.49 -17.04
CA GLN A 201 3.18 7.48 -16.78
C GLN A 201 2.83 7.54 -15.28
N VAL A 202 2.51 6.40 -14.67
CA VAL A 202 2.10 6.37 -13.25
C VAL A 202 3.24 6.84 -12.32
N VAL A 203 4.48 6.51 -12.65
CA VAL A 203 5.65 7.01 -11.90
C VAL A 203 5.83 8.52 -12.07
N SER A 204 5.63 9.06 -13.27
CA SER A 204 5.65 10.51 -13.49
C SER A 204 4.59 11.20 -12.62
N ASP A 205 3.36 10.67 -12.62
CA ASP A 205 2.25 11.18 -11.82
C ASP A 205 2.55 11.08 -10.32
N ALA A 206 3.18 9.98 -9.87
CA ALA A 206 3.63 9.79 -8.50
C ALA A 206 4.65 10.85 -8.07
N ARG A 207 5.65 11.14 -8.91
CA ARG A 207 6.64 12.17 -8.64
C ARG A 207 6.01 13.56 -8.55
N ASP A 208 5.11 13.89 -9.47
CA ASP A 208 4.46 15.18 -9.49
C ASP A 208 3.51 15.37 -8.31
N TYR A 209 2.78 14.31 -7.93
CA TYR A 209 1.99 14.31 -6.70
C TYR A 209 2.85 14.58 -5.46
N LEU A 210 3.97 13.88 -5.31
CA LEU A 210 4.87 14.02 -4.16
C LEU A 210 5.52 15.42 -4.10
N LYS A 211 5.84 16.03 -5.24
CA LYS A 211 6.31 17.42 -5.31
C LYS A 211 5.22 18.43 -4.94
N SER A 212 3.97 18.16 -5.32
CA SER A 212 2.84 19.06 -5.06
C SER A 212 2.44 19.12 -3.58
N LYS A 213 2.76 18.06 -2.82
CA LYS A 213 2.50 18.00 -1.38
C LYS A 213 3.45 18.96 -0.65
N PRO A 214 2.94 19.97 0.09
CA PRO A 214 3.80 20.75 0.95
C PRO A 214 4.45 19.81 1.96
N ALA A 215 5.78 19.74 1.95
CA ALA A 215 6.57 18.90 2.86
C ALA A 215 5.98 19.02 4.27
N ALA A 216 5.45 17.91 4.79
CA ALA A 216 4.83 17.85 6.10
C ALA A 216 5.84 18.38 7.13
N GLY A 217 5.65 19.63 7.58
CA GLY A 217 6.57 20.31 8.50
C GLY A 217 6.83 21.79 8.24
N ARG A 218 6.59 22.32 7.02
CA ARG A 218 6.75 23.76 6.79
C ARG A 218 5.44 24.50 7.08
N ARG A 219 5.21 24.89 8.34
CA ARG A 219 4.24 25.95 8.65
C ARG A 219 4.60 27.16 7.78
N ARG A 220 3.84 27.38 6.70
CA ARG A 220 3.91 28.64 5.97
C ARG A 220 3.53 29.71 6.99
N LYS A 221 4.53 30.47 7.47
CA LYS A 221 4.25 31.75 8.13
C LYS A 221 3.55 32.60 7.06
N ILE A 222 2.22 32.61 7.10
CA ILE A 222 1.44 33.59 6.35
C ILE A 222 1.70 34.92 7.08
N ALA A 223 2.77 35.58 6.67
CA ALA A 223 3.00 36.99 6.93
C ALA A 223 2.28 37.76 5.83
N TRP A 224 0.96 37.89 5.95
CA TRP A 224 0.15 38.83 5.19
C TRP A 224 -1.12 39.07 5.99
N LEU A 225 -1.20 40.21 6.70
CA LEU A 225 -2.43 41.00 6.93
C LEU A 225 -2.33 42.13 7.99
N ILE A 226 -1.15 42.57 8.45
CA ILE A 226 -1.10 43.82 9.25
C ILE A 226 0.15 44.64 8.92
N GLN A 227 0.16 45.27 7.74
CA GLN A 227 0.91 46.52 7.52
C GLN A 227 -0.07 47.53 6.93
N GLY A 228 -0.86 48.09 7.83
CA GLY A 228 -1.91 49.05 7.52
C GLY A 228 -2.59 49.50 8.80
N ALA A 229 -1.84 49.90 9.81
CA ALA A 229 -2.39 50.60 10.97
C ALA A 229 -1.36 51.59 11.52
N ALA A 230 -1.65 52.88 11.31
CA ALA A 230 -1.01 54.00 11.98
C ALA A 230 -1.19 53.91 13.51
N PRO A 231 -0.29 54.49 14.31
CA PRO A 231 -0.40 54.44 15.76
C PRO A 231 -1.48 55.44 16.24
N LEU A 232 -2.57 54.91 16.78
CA LEU A 232 -3.49 55.70 17.62
C LEU A 232 -3.05 55.63 19.08
N ARG A 233 -2.98 56.82 19.66
CA ARG A 233 -2.66 57.15 21.05
C ARG A 233 -3.59 56.47 22.06
N ALA A 234 -2.96 56.06 23.16
CA ALA A 234 -3.39 56.16 24.56
C ALA A 234 -4.84 55.81 24.96
N GLY A 235 -4.98 54.83 25.86
CA GLY A 235 -6.16 54.71 26.71
C GLY A 235 -6.31 53.34 27.40
N GLY A 236 -5.78 53.24 28.62
CA GLY A 236 -6.16 52.33 29.71
C GLY A 236 -6.81 50.96 29.42
N CYS A 237 -6.11 49.88 29.79
CA CYS A 237 -6.58 48.96 30.84
C CYS A 237 -5.43 48.03 31.25
N ARG A 238 -4.67 48.44 32.28
CA ARG A 238 -3.80 47.55 33.05
C ARG A 238 -4.70 46.78 34.02
N GLN A 239 -4.98 45.52 33.72
CA GLN A 239 -5.27 44.40 34.63
C GLN A 239 -6.10 43.38 33.82
N SER A 240 -5.43 42.44 33.13
CA SER A 240 -5.96 41.10 32.77
C SER A 240 -5.11 40.36 31.71
N CYS A 241 -4.16 41.02 31.03
CA CYS A 241 -3.35 40.36 29.99
C CYS A 241 -2.10 39.60 30.49
N ASN A 242 -2.01 39.24 31.78
CA ASN A 242 -0.82 38.55 32.33
C ASN A 242 -1.00 37.06 32.65
N PHE A 243 -2.18 36.47 32.42
CA PHE A 243 -2.41 35.04 32.68
C PHE A 243 -2.25 34.16 31.42
N ILE A 244 -2.66 34.65 30.25
CA ILE A 244 -2.62 33.87 29.00
C ILE A 244 -1.18 33.78 28.45
N LEU A 245 -0.35 34.81 28.62
CA LEU A 245 1.06 34.76 28.21
C LEU A 245 1.93 33.86 29.10
N LYS A 246 1.58 33.66 30.38
CA LYS A 246 2.34 32.78 31.28
C LYS A 246 2.08 31.29 31.00
N PHE A 247 0.86 30.93 30.60
CA PHE A 247 0.51 29.56 30.22
C PHE A 247 1.16 29.11 28.90
N ILE A 248 1.28 30.02 27.92
CA ILE A 248 1.89 29.72 26.62
C ILE A 248 3.41 29.56 26.74
N THR A 249 4.07 30.26 27.67
CA THR A 249 5.51 30.12 27.90
C THR A 249 5.86 28.86 28.71
N LEU A 250 5.05 28.47 29.69
CA LEU A 250 5.28 27.24 30.49
C LEU A 250 5.00 25.94 29.72
N ALA A 251 4.06 25.94 28.78
CA ALA A 251 3.81 24.78 27.91
C ALA A 251 4.88 24.57 26.82
N ARG A 252 5.83 25.51 26.67
CA ARG A 252 6.90 25.46 25.66
C ARG A 252 8.23 24.95 26.20
N GLU A 253 8.38 24.79 27.52
CA GLU A 253 9.61 24.29 28.16
C GLU A 253 9.46 22.89 28.81
N GLY A 254 8.26 22.32 28.84
CA GLY A 254 7.98 21.04 29.52
C GLY A 254 8.05 19.77 28.66
N ASN A 255 8.90 19.72 27.62
CA ASN A 255 9.06 18.51 26.79
C ASN A 255 10.40 17.80 27.01
N GLY A 256 10.78 17.70 28.27
CA GLY A 256 11.80 16.81 28.78
C GLY A 256 11.48 16.54 30.25
N LEU A 257 11.61 15.28 30.69
CA LEU A 257 11.30 14.74 32.03
C LEU A 257 9.93 14.03 32.15
N MET A 258 9.77 12.91 31.45
CA MET A 258 8.90 11.82 31.91
C MET A 258 9.74 10.66 32.40
N ASN A 259 10.19 10.71 33.67
CA ASN A 259 10.56 9.51 34.41
C ASN A 259 10.58 9.75 35.94
N ASN A 260 9.40 9.83 36.58
CA ASN A 260 9.26 9.52 38.00
C ASN A 260 7.77 9.32 38.40
N THR A 261 7.49 8.28 39.18
CA THR A 261 6.14 7.76 39.55
C THR A 261 5.36 8.62 40.56
N SER A 262 5.80 9.85 40.84
CA SER A 262 5.18 10.74 41.84
C SER A 262 3.98 11.55 41.33
N ASN A 263 3.85 11.78 40.01
CA ASN A 263 2.81 12.70 39.47
C ASN A 263 1.49 12.01 39.06
N ARG A 264 1.31 10.72 39.36
CA ARG A 264 0.06 9.99 39.05
C ARG A 264 -1.09 10.26 40.02
N ARG A 265 -0.82 10.78 41.22
CA ARG A 265 -1.85 11.01 42.25
C ARG A 265 -2.48 12.41 42.21
N GLU A 266 -1.80 13.42 41.66
CA GLU A 266 -2.38 14.76 41.48
C GLU A 266 -3.20 14.88 40.19
N ALA A 267 -2.83 14.18 39.12
CA ALA A 267 -3.61 14.14 37.88
C ALA A 267 -4.96 13.40 38.02
N LEU A 268 -5.10 12.50 39.00
CA LEU A 268 -6.35 11.78 39.27
C LEU A 268 -7.37 12.58 40.11
N MET A 269 -6.97 13.65 40.81
CA MET A 269 -7.91 14.46 41.60
C MET A 269 -8.61 15.57 40.80
N LEU A 270 -8.09 15.93 39.61
CA LEU A 270 -8.66 16.99 38.78
C LEU A 270 -9.67 16.51 37.72
N MET A 271 -9.88 15.20 37.57
CA MET A 271 -10.90 14.63 36.67
C MET A 271 -12.22 14.24 37.37
N GLY A 272 -12.35 14.48 38.68
CA GLY A 272 -13.54 14.11 39.48
C GLY A 272 -14.65 15.17 39.61
N ALA A 273 -14.51 16.36 39.00
CA ALA A 273 -15.40 17.49 39.24
C ALA A 273 -16.23 17.94 38.01
N ALA A 274 -16.42 17.06 37.02
CA ALA A 274 -17.22 17.35 35.83
C ALA A 274 -18.18 16.21 35.46
N SER A 275 -18.87 15.63 36.44
CA SER A 275 -19.91 14.62 36.22
C SER A 275 -21.04 14.81 37.22
N GLY A 276 -21.85 15.82 36.98
CA GLY A 276 -23.08 16.05 37.73
C GLY A 276 -24.09 16.73 36.83
N LEU A 277 -24.79 15.96 36.00
CA LEU A 277 -26.10 16.29 35.42
C LEU A 277 -26.63 15.12 34.59
N GLY A 278 -27.77 14.57 35.02
CA GLY A 278 -28.77 13.95 34.14
C GLY A 278 -28.66 12.45 33.88
N LEU A 279 -29.05 11.62 34.86
CA LEU A 279 -29.40 10.22 34.62
C LEU A 279 -30.93 10.10 34.56
N ALA A 280 -31.50 10.00 33.36
CA ALA A 280 -32.87 9.51 33.16
C ALA A 280 -33.06 8.97 31.73
N ALA A 281 -33.43 7.68 31.69
CA ALA A 281 -34.18 6.98 30.66
C ALA A 281 -33.61 6.96 29.23
N MET A 282 -33.01 5.82 28.85
CA MET A 282 -33.26 5.19 27.55
C MET A 282 -32.94 3.69 27.63
N GLY A 283 -33.88 2.90 27.13
CA GLY A 283 -34.03 1.49 27.42
C GLY A 283 -32.95 0.58 26.87
N SER A 284 -32.76 -0.52 27.59
CA SER A 284 -32.06 -1.72 27.17
C SER A 284 -32.77 -2.37 25.98
N ALA A 285 -32.16 -2.27 24.79
CA ALA A 285 -32.39 -3.21 23.70
C ALA A 285 -31.16 -4.16 23.64
N PRO A 286 -31.36 -5.48 23.59
CA PRO A 286 -30.27 -6.44 23.56
C PRO A 286 -29.48 -6.32 22.26
N VAL A 287 -28.14 -6.27 22.37
CA VAL A 287 -27.20 -6.39 21.26
C VAL A 287 -27.12 -7.87 20.87
N GLU A 288 -28.18 -8.36 20.23
CA GLU A 288 -28.12 -9.52 19.34
C GLU A 288 -28.07 -9.00 17.90
N ALA A 289 -26.93 -8.39 17.54
CA ALA A 289 -26.62 -8.06 16.16
C ALA A 289 -25.81 -9.21 15.54
N GLU A 290 -26.57 -10.16 15.00
CA GLU A 290 -26.25 -10.93 13.80
C GLU A 290 -24.89 -11.63 13.74
N ALA A 291 -24.93 -12.88 14.18
CA ALA A 291 -24.45 -14.00 13.39
C ALA A 291 -25.05 -13.97 11.96
N ALA A 292 -24.53 -13.09 11.11
CA ALA A 292 -24.71 -13.13 9.67
C ALA A 292 -23.33 -13.07 9.00
N ALA A 293 -22.49 -14.06 9.32
CA ALA A 293 -21.24 -14.31 8.61
C ALA A 293 -21.53 -14.91 7.22
N GLY A 294 -22.24 -14.15 6.39
CA GLY A 294 -22.41 -14.41 4.97
C GLY A 294 -21.04 -14.45 4.28
N ASN A 295 -20.99 -15.21 3.20
CA ASN A 295 -19.80 -15.50 2.42
C ASN A 295 -19.20 -14.21 1.78
N THR A 296 -18.41 -13.44 2.53
CA THR A 296 -17.75 -12.25 1.97
C THR A 296 -16.67 -12.68 0.97
N PRO A 297 -16.44 -11.94 -0.12
CA PRO A 297 -15.39 -12.24 -1.09
C PRO A 297 -14.01 -12.43 -0.44
N ALA A 298 -13.68 -11.63 0.57
CA ALA A 298 -12.46 -11.77 1.36
C ALA A 298 -12.39 -13.10 2.13
N ARG A 299 -13.50 -13.55 2.74
CA ARG A 299 -13.55 -14.85 3.43
C ARG A 299 -13.42 -16.03 2.46
N ALA A 300 -14.07 -15.95 1.30
CA ALA A 300 -13.93 -16.95 0.25
C ALA A 300 -12.48 -17.06 -0.24
N ARG A 301 -11.82 -15.92 -0.49
CA ARG A 301 -10.39 -15.90 -0.88
C ARG A 301 -9.47 -16.52 0.16
N ARG A 302 -9.67 -16.21 1.45
CA ARG A 302 -8.91 -16.86 2.53
C ARG A 302 -9.09 -18.37 2.53
N ASN A 303 -10.29 -18.86 2.26
CA ASN A 303 -10.55 -20.30 2.17
C ASN A 303 -9.89 -20.95 0.94
N ASP A 304 -9.92 -20.27 -0.20
CA ASP A 304 -9.27 -20.72 -1.44
C ASP A 304 -7.74 -20.73 -1.31
N ALA A 305 -7.15 -19.65 -0.77
CA ALA A 305 -5.73 -19.60 -0.44
C ALA A 305 -5.38 -20.72 0.53
N ALA A 306 -6.14 -20.93 1.61
CA ALA A 306 -5.90 -22.04 2.53
C ALA A 306 -5.98 -23.42 1.84
N ARG A 307 -6.87 -23.60 0.86
CA ARG A 307 -6.95 -24.84 0.05
C ARG A 307 -5.69 -25.02 -0.80
N ILE A 308 -5.25 -23.97 -1.49
CA ILE A 308 -4.04 -23.97 -2.31
C ILE A 308 -2.81 -24.30 -1.46
N TRP A 309 -2.69 -23.67 -0.29
CA TRP A 309 -1.60 -23.91 0.67
C TRP A 309 -1.61 -25.33 1.26
N ARG A 310 -2.79 -25.90 1.52
CA ARG A 310 -2.90 -27.31 1.92
C ARG A 310 -2.48 -28.25 0.80
N ALA A 311 -2.87 -27.97 -0.44
CA ALA A 311 -2.49 -28.77 -1.60
C ALA A 311 -0.98 -28.72 -1.87
N ALA A 312 -0.37 -27.53 -1.79
CA ALA A 312 1.08 -27.36 -1.95
C ALA A 312 1.89 -28.14 -0.91
N ARG A 313 1.45 -28.16 0.36
CA ARG A 313 2.10 -28.97 1.42
C ARG A 313 2.00 -30.47 1.18
N LYS A 314 0.86 -30.96 0.68
CA LYS A 314 0.71 -32.38 0.33
C LYS A 314 1.60 -32.78 -0.83
N GLY A 315 1.70 -31.94 -1.87
CA GLY A 315 2.58 -32.20 -3.02
C GLY A 315 4.07 -32.19 -2.66
N ALA A 316 4.49 -31.32 -1.74
CA ALA A 316 5.87 -31.27 -1.25
C ALA A 316 6.25 -32.46 -0.35
N ALA A 317 5.29 -33.19 0.22
CA ALA A 317 5.55 -34.38 1.04
C ALA A 317 5.64 -35.69 0.22
N THR A 318 5.36 -35.63 -1.08
CA THR A 318 5.29 -36.78 -1.99
C THR A 318 6.35 -36.76 -3.10
N ALA A 319 7.23 -35.75 -3.09
CA ALA A 319 8.33 -35.57 -4.04
C ALA A 319 9.66 -35.66 -3.28
#